data_AF-A0A350PBL9-F1
#
_entry.id   AF-A0A350PBL9-F1
#
_cell.length_a   1.000
_cell.length_b   1.000
_cell.length_c   1.000
_cell.angle_alpha   90.00
_cell.angle_beta   90.00
_cell.angle_gamma   90.00
#
_symmetry.space_group_name_H-M   'P 1'
#
loop_
_entity.id
_entity.type
_entity.pdbx_description
1 polymer ?
#
loop_
_entity_poly.entity_id
_entity_poly.type
_entity_poly.pdbx_seq_one_letter_code
_entity_poly.pdbx_strand_id
1 'polypeptide(L)'
;MDREVFQEQFGLLGTYQEMRHVIDKIVQVAKTDISVLLQGESGVGKDVTARAIHSLSERKRNNLIIVNCGAIPEGIIESELFGHE
;
A
#
# COMPACT_ATOMS: atom_id res chain seq x y z
N MET A 1 6.48 -5.43 17.04
CA MET A 1 5.05 -5.73 16.82
C MET A 1 4.96 -7.21 16.53
N ASP A 2 4.04 -7.91 17.18
CA ASP A 2 3.81 -9.32 16.89
C ASP A 2 3.30 -9.48 15.44
N ARG A 3 3.76 -10.53 14.75
CA ARG A 3 3.33 -10.78 13.36
C ARG A 3 1.85 -11.14 13.31
N GLU A 4 1.33 -11.89 14.27
CA GLU A 4 -0.10 -12.25 14.30
C GLU A 4 -0.97 -10.99 14.38
N VAL A 5 -0.60 -10.07 15.28
CA VAL A 5 -1.27 -8.76 15.41
C VAL A 5 -1.18 -7.93 14.12
N PHE A 6 -0.04 -7.95 13.41
CA PHE A 6 0.09 -7.30 12.10
C PHE A 6 -0.89 -7.89 11.09
N GLN A 7 -0.96 -9.22 11.01
CA GLN A 7 -1.79 -9.92 10.02
C GLN A 7 -3.27 -9.65 10.26
N GLU A 8 -3.73 -9.69 11.51
CA GLU A 8 -5.11 -9.35 11.87
C GLU A 8 -5.43 -7.88 11.61
N GLN A 9 -4.56 -6.96 12.03
CA GLN A 9 -4.77 -5.52 11.88
C GLN A 9 -4.91 -5.09 10.42
N PHE A 10 -4.07 -5.66 9.54
CA PHE A 10 -4.03 -5.25 8.14
C PHE A 10 -4.71 -6.24 7.19
N GLY A 11 -5.10 -7.43 7.62
CA GLY A 11 -5.68 -8.44 6.72
C GLY A 11 -4.65 -9.07 5.75
N LEU A 12 -3.36 -9.02 6.08
CA LEU A 12 -2.28 -9.65 5.31
C LEU A 12 -1.99 -11.04 5.87
N LEU A 13 -2.93 -11.98 5.64
CA LEU A 13 -2.90 -13.32 6.24
C LEU A 13 -1.91 -14.26 5.52
N GLY A 14 -1.20 -15.09 6.26
CA GLY A 14 -0.42 -16.19 5.69
C GLY A 14 0.72 -16.66 6.57
N THR A 15 0.97 -17.97 6.59
CA THR A 15 1.98 -18.60 7.45
C THR A 15 3.31 -18.92 6.74
N TYR A 16 3.28 -18.91 5.41
CA TYR A 16 4.41 -19.19 4.51
C TYR A 16 5.54 -18.15 4.64
N GLN A 17 6.76 -18.57 4.30
CA GLN A 17 7.97 -17.75 4.48
C GLN A 17 7.95 -16.49 3.60
N GLU A 18 7.41 -16.60 2.39
CA GLU A 18 7.27 -15.53 1.42
C GLU A 18 6.41 -14.38 1.98
N MET A 19 5.31 -14.72 2.65
CA MET A 19 4.46 -13.72 3.32
C MET A 19 5.21 -13.03 4.46
N ARG A 20 6.06 -13.74 5.20
CA ARG A 20 6.91 -13.12 6.23
C ARG A 20 7.88 -12.12 5.61
N HIS A 21 8.50 -12.46 4.48
CA HIS A 21 9.37 -11.54 3.76
C HIS A 21 8.62 -10.29 3.26
N VAL A 22 7.38 -10.43 2.80
CA VAL A 22 6.54 -9.28 2.42
C VAL A 22 6.29 -8.38 3.63
N ILE A 23 5.88 -8.94 4.77
CA ILE A 23 5.64 -8.19 6.02
C ILE A 23 6.92 -7.47 6.49
N ASP A 24 8.05 -8.18 6.50
CA ASP A 24 9.33 -7.62 6.92
C ASP A 24 9.75 -6.44 6.00
N LYS A 25 9.54 -6.56 4.68
CA LYS A 25 9.75 -5.46 3.73
C LYS A 25 8.83 -4.27 4.00
N ILE A 26 7.55 -4.50 4.26
CA ILE A 26 6.58 -3.43 4.60
C ILE A 26 7.08 -2.64 5.82
N VAL A 27 7.46 -3.34 6.89
CA VAL A 27 7.95 -2.71 8.13
C VAL A 27 9.23 -1.91 7.90
N GLN A 28 10.11 -2.39 7.02
CA GLN A 28 11.35 -1.70 6.66
C GLN A 28 11.07 -0.43 5.85
N VAL A 29 10.31 -0.51 4.75
CA VAL A 29 10.10 0.62 3.84
C VAL A 29 9.17 1.69 4.42
N ALA A 30 8.24 1.31 5.30
CA ALA A 30 7.30 2.26 5.92
C ALA A 30 8.01 3.39 6.69
N LYS A 31 9.21 3.13 7.24
CA LYS A 31 9.99 4.11 8.00
C LYS A 31 10.80 5.07 7.14
N THR A 32 10.66 5.00 5.81
CA THR A 32 11.48 5.77 4.87
C THR A 32 10.60 6.67 4.01
N ASP A 33 11.20 7.75 3.52
CA ASP A 33 10.58 8.63 2.53
C ASP A 33 11.04 8.27 1.11
N ILE A 34 10.70 7.07 0.67
CA ILE A 34 10.98 6.61 -0.69
C ILE A 34 9.68 6.19 -1.39
N SER A 35 9.69 6.22 -2.71
CA SER A 35 8.63 5.63 -3.53
C SER A 35 8.69 4.11 -3.45
N VAL A 36 7.53 3.46 -3.24
CA VAL A 36 7.41 2.00 -3.16
C VAL A 36 6.57 1.49 -4.34
N LEU A 37 7.13 0.55 -5.11
CA LEU A 37 6.41 -0.15 -6.18
C LEU A 37 5.89 -1.50 -5.66
N LEU A 38 4.57 -1.69 -5.73
CA LEU A 38 3.93 -2.97 -5.40
C LEU A 38 3.66 -3.76 -6.67
N GLN A 39 4.29 -4.92 -6.80
CA GLN A 39 4.11 -5.83 -7.94
C GLN A 39 3.40 -7.12 -7.50
N GLY A 40 2.60 -7.67 -8.41
CA GLY A 40 1.85 -8.90 -8.20
C GLY A 40 0.63 -8.96 -9.12
N GLU A 41 -0.04 -10.10 -9.15
CA GLU A 41 -1.23 -10.33 -9.98
C GLU A 41 -2.45 -9.52 -9.50
N SER A 42 -3.50 -9.44 -10.32
CA SER A 42 -4.75 -8.80 -9.91
C SER A 42 -5.38 -9.56 -8.73
N GLY A 43 -5.93 -8.83 -7.75
CA GLY A 43 -6.62 -9.44 -6.60
C GLY A 43 -5.74 -9.93 -5.44
N VAL A 44 -4.41 -9.84 -5.51
CA VAL A 44 -3.50 -10.35 -4.45
C VAL A 44 -3.38 -9.44 -3.20
N GLY A 45 -4.19 -8.40 -3.08
CA GLY A 45 -4.18 -7.51 -1.90
C GLY A 45 -3.13 -6.39 -1.92
N LYS A 46 -2.80 -5.85 -3.11
CA LYS A 46 -1.89 -4.69 -3.23
C LYS A 46 -2.40 -3.45 -2.48
N ASP A 47 -3.71 -3.20 -2.49
CA ASP A 47 -4.32 -2.06 -1.79
C ASP A 47 -4.16 -2.17 -0.27
N VAL A 48 -4.34 -3.40 0.24
CA VAL A 48 -4.16 -3.73 1.65
C VAL A 48 -2.69 -3.52 2.06
N THR A 49 -1.77 -3.97 1.20
CA THR A 49 -0.33 -3.78 1.38
C THR A 49 0.04 -2.29 1.43
N ALA A 50 -0.50 -1.46 0.53
CA ALA A 50 -0.28 -0.01 0.52
C ALA A 50 -0.79 0.66 1.81
N ARG A 51 -1.97 0.26 2.29
CA ARG A 51 -2.54 0.75 3.57
C ARG A 51 -1.67 0.38 4.77
N ALA A 52 -1.11 -0.82 4.79
CA ALA A 52 -0.19 -1.26 5.83
C ALA A 52 1.10 -0.41 5.85
N ILE A 53 1.69 -0.16 4.68
CA ILE A 53 2.87 0.73 4.54
C ILE A 53 2.54 2.13 5.08
N HIS A 54 1.43 2.74 4.64
CA HIS A 54 1.02 4.07 5.11
C HIS A 54 0.82 4.12 6.62
N SER A 55 0.10 3.15 7.17
CA SER A 55 -0.25 3.10 8.60
C SER A 55 0.96 2.95 9.52
N LEU A 56 2.03 2.31 9.03
CA LEU A 56 3.28 2.16 9.75
C LEU A 56 4.29 3.29 9.49
N SER A 57 4.00 4.18 8.55
CA SER A 57 4.90 5.28 8.21
C SER A 57 4.81 6.45 9.18
N GLU A 58 5.78 7.37 9.08
CA GLU A 58 5.75 8.66 9.80
C GLU A 58 4.57 9.53 9.34
N ARG A 59 4.02 9.24 8.16
CA ARG A 59 2.92 9.95 7.49
C ARG A 59 1.54 9.43 7.85
N LYS A 60 1.44 8.42 8.72
CA LYS A 60 0.19 7.71 9.04
C LYS A 60 -0.98 8.60 9.50
N ARG A 61 -0.72 9.83 9.96
CA ARG A 61 -1.73 10.81 10.37
C ARG A 61 -2.28 11.64 9.21
N ASN A 62 -1.61 11.62 8.06
CA ASN A 62 -2.04 12.31 6.85
C ASN A 62 -3.02 11.43 6.06
N ASN A 63 -3.78 12.08 5.17
CA ASN A 63 -4.70 11.38 4.28
C ASN A 63 -3.93 10.42 3.35
N LEU A 64 -4.44 9.21 3.22
CA LEU A 64 -4.05 8.27 2.17
C LEU A 64 -5.05 8.37 1.03
N ILE A 65 -4.63 8.94 -0.09
CA ILE A 65 -5.44 9.05 -1.30
C ILE A 65 -5.12 7.85 -2.19
N ILE A 66 -6.15 7.07 -2.55
CA ILE A 66 -6.03 5.91 -3.44
C ILE A 66 -6.62 6.27 -4.78
N VAL A 67 -5.84 6.09 -5.85
CA VAL A 67 -6.26 6.35 -7.22
C VAL A 67 -6.15 5.06 -8.03
N ASN A 68 -7.24 4.64 -8.65
CA ASN A 68 -7.24 3.53 -9.59
C ASN A 68 -7.14 4.06 -11.02
N CYS A 69 -5.93 4.11 -11.57
CA CYS A 69 -5.70 4.62 -12.92
C CYS A 69 -6.43 3.80 -14.01
N GLY A 70 -6.72 2.52 -13.77
CA GLY A 70 -7.47 1.69 -14.72
C GLY A 70 -8.96 2.03 -14.79
N ALA A 71 -9.48 2.78 -13.82
CA ALA A 71 -10.87 3.24 -13.81
C ALA A 71 -11.04 4.67 -14.35
N ILE A 72 -9.93 5.38 -14.64
CA ILE A 72 -9.96 6.76 -15.12
C ILE A 72 -9.77 6.76 -16.65
N PRO A 73 -10.67 7.39 -17.42
CA PRO A 73 -10.48 7.57 -18.86
C PRO A 73 -9.20 8.36 -19.17
N GLU A 74 -8.45 7.93 -20.18
CA GLU A 74 -7.13 8.48 -20.52
C GLU A 74 -7.16 10.00 -20.77
N GLY A 75 -8.21 10.51 -21.42
CA GLY A 75 -8.36 11.93 -21.72
C GLY A 75 -8.58 12.85 -20.51
N ILE A 76 -8.81 12.30 -19.31
CA ILE A 76 -9.04 13.07 -18.08
C ILE A 76 -8.14 12.62 -16.91
N ILE A 77 -7.08 11.87 -17.16
CA ILE A 77 -6.19 11.42 -16.06
C ILE A 77 -5.41 12.57 -15.42
N GLU A 78 -4.90 13.49 -16.24
CA GLU A 78 -4.06 14.62 -15.79
C GLU A 78 -4.87 15.58 -14.93
N SER A 79 -5.91 16.12 -15.53
CA SER A 79 -7.17 16.61 -14.95
C SER A 79 -7.50 16.13 -13.52
N GLU A 80 -7.69 14.82 -13.32
CA GLU A 80 -8.08 14.26 -12.02
C GLU A 80 -6.93 14.23 -11.00
N LEU A 81 -5.69 14.07 -11.47
CA LEU A 81 -4.51 13.99 -10.60
C LEU A 81 -3.99 15.36 -10.16
N PHE A 82 -4.10 16.36 -11.03
CA PHE A 82 -3.47 17.67 -10.84
C PHE A 82 -4.48 18.82 -10.75
N GLY A 83 -5.75 18.57 -11.06
CA GLY A 83 -6.78 19.59 -11.15
C GLY A 83 -6.72 20.38 -12.47
N HIS A 84 -7.76 21.18 -12.69
CA HIS A 84 -7.81 22.22 -13.71
C HIS A 84 -8.10 23.56 -13.02
N GLU A 85 -7.76 24.67 -13.67
CA GLU A 85 -8.35 25.99 -13.35
C GLU A 85 -9.77 26.12 -13.90
#